data_AF-A0A920GW69-F1
#
_entry.id   AF-A0A920GW69-F1
#
_cell.length_a   1.000
_cell.length_b   1.000
_cell.length_c   1.000
_cell.angle_alpha   90.00
_cell.angle_beta   90.00
_cell.angle_gamma   90.00
#
_symmetry.space_group_name_H-M   'P 1'
#
loop_
_entity.id
_entity.type
_entity.pdbx_description
1 polymer ?
#
loop_
_entity_poly.entity_id
_entity_poly.type
_entity_poly.pdbx_seq_one_letter_code
_entity_poly.pdbx_strand_id
1 'polypeptide(L)'
;MGISFRVYSKEYIEGQDRSWPLDFIPRIIRKREWERVEKGLRQRVKALNLFIEDCYNDQNFLKDSDMDESLILDSPAFKNYCLGVKLKHNSWASICGSDLIKDKDGIFMY
;
A
#
# COMPACT_ATOMS: atom_id res chain seq x y z
N MET A 1 29.33 8.04 6.49
CA MET A 1 28.18 7.13 6.31
C MET A 1 26.91 7.93 6.62
N GLY A 2 25.99 8.06 5.66
CA GLY A 2 24.94 9.09 5.63
C GLY A 2 23.51 8.56 5.62
N ILE A 3 23.23 7.49 6.36
CA ILE A 3 21.87 7.00 6.60
C ILE A 3 21.66 6.97 8.12
N SER A 4 21.04 8.02 8.65
CA SER A 4 20.61 8.12 10.04
C SER A 4 19.09 8.27 10.10
N PHE A 5 18.49 7.86 11.22
CA PHE A 5 17.11 8.17 11.53
C PHE A 5 17.05 8.83 12.90
N ARG A 6 16.15 9.81 13.05
CA ARG A 6 16.01 10.55 14.29
C ARG A 6 15.06 9.82 15.23
N VAL A 7 15.51 9.57 16.46
CA VAL A 7 14.70 8.96 17.51
C VAL A 7 14.10 10.07 18.38
N TYR A 8 12.78 10.06 18.52
CA TYR A 8 12.05 10.93 19.45
C TYR A 8 11.43 10.06 20.53
N SER A 9 12.19 9.69 21.57
CA SER A 9 11.62 9.12 22.79
C SER A 9 12.30 9.74 24.01
N LYS A 10 11.55 9.89 25.11
CA LYS A 10 12.01 10.52 26.36
C LYS A 10 13.19 9.81 27.03
N GLU A 11 13.47 8.57 26.64
CA GLU A 11 14.56 7.74 27.17
C GLU A 11 15.89 7.93 26.44
N TYR A 12 15.89 8.57 25.26
CA TYR A 12 17.09 8.88 24.50
C TYR A 12 17.34 10.38 24.47
N ILE A 13 18.61 10.78 24.55
CA ILE A 13 19.02 12.19 24.41
C ILE A 13 18.56 12.68 23.03
N GLU A 14 17.73 13.71 23.02
CA GLU A 14 17.29 14.40 21.81
C GLU A 14 18.51 14.73 20.92
N GLY A 15 18.52 14.21 19.69
CA GLY A 15 19.59 14.48 18.73
C GLY A 15 20.72 13.45 18.63
N GLN A 16 20.62 12.29 19.28
CA GLN A 16 21.58 11.21 19.06
C GLN A 16 21.23 10.44 17.77
N ASP A 17 22.05 10.60 16.72
CA ASP A 17 21.95 9.83 15.48
C ASP A 17 22.28 8.36 15.74
N ARG A 18 21.34 7.45 15.44
CA ARG A 18 21.61 6.01 15.39
C ARG A 18 21.88 5.57 13.96
N SER A 19 22.87 4.69 13.82
CA SER A 19 23.11 3.98 12.57
C SER A 19 21.90 3.09 12.26
N TRP A 20 21.41 3.16 11.03
CA TRP A 20 20.38 2.23 10.57
C TRP A 20 20.93 0.79 10.61
N PRO A 21 20.19 -0.20 11.17
CA PRO A 21 20.58 -1.60 11.08
C PRO A 21 20.44 -2.04 9.62
N LEU A 22 21.52 -1.88 8.86
CA LEU A 22 21.61 -2.27 7.47
C LEU A 22 22.18 -3.67 7.37
N ASP A 23 21.49 -4.57 6.68
CA ASP A 23 22.07 -5.84 6.26
C ASP A 23 22.98 -5.59 5.06
N PHE A 24 24.24 -6.01 5.17
CA PHE A 24 25.21 -5.90 4.08
C PHE A 24 24.96 -6.90 2.97
N ILE A 25 24.21 -7.98 3.25
CA ILE A 25 23.90 -9.03 2.29
C ILE A 25 22.55 -8.68 1.64
N PRO A 26 22.53 -8.31 0.35
CA PRO A 26 21.28 -7.99 -0.32
C PRO A 26 20.43 -9.25 -0.52
N ARG A 27 19.11 -9.08 -0.41
CA ARG A 27 18.16 -10.12 -0.80
C ARG A 27 18.09 -10.20 -2.33
N ILE A 28 18.71 -11.22 -2.92
CA ILE A 28 18.69 -11.44 -4.37
C ILE A 28 17.28 -11.88 -4.81
N ILE A 29 16.71 -11.16 -5.78
CA ILE A 29 15.45 -11.50 -6.44
C ILE A 29 15.75 -11.77 -7.92
N ARG A 30 15.36 -12.93 -8.44
CA ARG A 30 15.61 -13.25 -9.86
C ARG A 30 14.67 -12.45 -10.75
N LYS A 31 15.16 -12.04 -11.93
CA LYS A 31 14.39 -11.28 -12.92
C LYS A 31 13.00 -11.89 -13.19
N ARG A 32 12.92 -13.20 -13.44
CA ARG A 32 11.65 -13.90 -13.72
C ARG A 32 10.66 -13.84 -12.55
N GLU A 33 11.15 -13.86 -11.32
CA GLU A 33 10.30 -13.69 -10.13
C GLU A 33 9.78 -12.26 -10.05
N TRP A 34 10.68 -11.29 -10.28
CA TRP A 34 10.34 -9.87 -10.26
C TRP A 34 9.33 -9.48 -11.35
N GLU A 35 9.47 -10.00 -12.57
CA GLU A 35 8.53 -9.73 -13.68
C GLU A 35 7.09 -10.12 -13.32
N ARG A 36 6.91 -11.23 -12.59
CA ARG A 36 5.59 -11.65 -12.09
C ARG A 36 5.08 -10.70 -11.01
N VAL A 37 5.94 -10.35 -10.05
CA VAL A 37 5.62 -9.42 -8.96
C VAL A 37 5.22 -8.06 -9.50
N GLU A 38 6.03 -7.47 -10.38
CA GLU A 38 5.79 -6.16 -10.98
C GLU A 38 4.43 -6.12 -11.70
N LYS A 39 4.11 -7.17 -12.46
CA LYS A 39 2.81 -7.29 -13.14
C LYS A 39 1.65 -7.33 -12.14
N GLY A 40 1.78 -8.11 -11.07
CA GLY A 40 0.78 -8.19 -10.00
C GLY A 40 0.59 -6.86 -9.27
N LEU A 41 1.67 -6.18 -8.92
CA LEU A 41 1.63 -4.87 -8.27
C LEU A 41 0.95 -3.81 -9.15
N ARG A 42 1.25 -3.78 -10.46
CA ARG A 42 0.57 -2.88 -11.41
C ARG A 42 -0.93 -3.17 -11.50
N GLN A 43 -1.32 -4.44 -11.54
CA GLN A 43 -2.72 -4.84 -11.51
C GLN A 43 -3.40 -4.38 -10.22
N ARG A 44 -2.76 -4.63 -9.07
CA ARG A 44 -3.28 -4.28 -7.74
C ARG A 44 -3.50 -2.78 -7.58
N VAL A 45 -2.51 -1.95 -7.93
CA VAL A 45 -2.64 -0.48 -7.86
C VAL A 45 -3.76 0.03 -8.76
N LYS A 46 -3.91 -0.54 -9.96
CA LYS A 46 -5.03 -0.20 -10.84
C LYS A 46 -6.38 -0.57 -10.21
N ALA A 47 -6.51 -1.78 -9.68
CA ALA A 47 -7.73 -2.24 -9.03
C ALA A 47 -8.08 -1.38 -7.80
N LEU A 48 -7.10 -1.03 -6.97
CA LEU A 48 -7.29 -0.14 -5.82
C LEU A 48 -7.81 1.24 -6.24
N ASN A 49 -7.23 1.86 -7.26
CA ASN A 49 -7.69 3.17 -7.74
C ASN A 49 -9.12 3.11 -8.28
N LEU A 50 -9.46 2.05 -9.03
CA LEU A 50 -10.83 1.86 -9.51
C LEU A 50 -11.81 1.61 -8.37
N PHE A 51 -11.42 0.82 -7.37
CA PHE A 51 -12.25 0.54 -6.21
C PHE A 51 -12.51 1.78 -5.37
N ILE A 52 -11.48 2.57 -5.06
CA ILE A 52 -11.65 3.83 -4.32
C ILE A 52 -12.53 4.82 -5.09
N GLU A 53 -12.35 4.92 -6.41
CA GLU A 53 -13.20 5.73 -7.28
C GLU A 53 -14.67 5.29 -7.19
N ASP A 54 -14.93 3.98 -7.23
CA ASP A 54 -16.29 3.43 -7.13
C ASP A 54 -16.90 3.68 -5.74
N CYS A 55 -16.14 3.47 -4.66
CA CYS A 55 -16.57 3.72 -3.28
C CYS A 55 -17.10 5.15 -3.06
N TYR A 56 -16.49 6.14 -3.70
CA TYR A 56 -16.86 7.55 -3.54
C TYR A 56 -17.81 8.08 -4.62
N ASN A 57 -18.17 7.27 -5.63
CA ASN A 57 -19.01 7.72 -6.75
C ASN A 57 -20.17 6.77 -7.02
N ASP A 58 -20.07 5.93 -8.04
CA ASP A 58 -21.22 5.16 -8.55
C ASP A 58 -21.58 3.97 -7.65
N GLN A 59 -20.69 3.60 -6.72
CA GLN A 59 -20.86 2.55 -5.72
C GLN A 59 -21.41 1.23 -6.30
N ASN A 60 -20.92 0.85 -7.48
CA ASN A 60 -21.33 -0.38 -8.16
C ASN A 60 -21.02 -1.63 -7.33
N PHE A 61 -19.96 -1.58 -6.49
CA PHE A 61 -19.62 -2.67 -5.57
C PHE A 61 -20.76 -3.09 -4.63
N LEU A 62 -21.72 -2.20 -4.32
CA LEU A 62 -22.90 -2.52 -3.50
C LEU A 62 -23.88 -3.47 -4.20
N LYS A 63 -23.85 -3.53 -5.53
CA LYS A 63 -24.74 -4.37 -6.35
C LYS A 63 -24.01 -5.62 -6.85
N ASP A 64 -22.72 -5.48 -7.15
CA ASP A 64 -21.93 -6.47 -7.86
C ASP A 64 -21.19 -7.44 -6.94
N SER A 65 -21.27 -7.24 -5.61
CA SER A 65 -20.56 -8.05 -4.62
C SER A 65 -21.47 -8.42 -3.45
N ASP A 66 -21.34 -9.66 -2.97
CA ASP A 66 -21.98 -10.13 -1.72
C ASP A 66 -21.29 -9.57 -0.46
N MET A 67 -20.57 -8.45 -0.57
CA MET A 67 -19.82 -7.86 0.53
C MET A 67 -20.75 -7.02 1.37
N ASP A 68 -20.66 -7.18 2.69
CA ASP A 68 -21.36 -6.30 3.62
C ASP A 68 -20.87 -4.85 3.43
N GLU A 69 -21.79 -3.96 3.05
CA GLU A 69 -21.50 -2.56 2.76
C GLU A 69 -20.91 -1.82 3.96
N SER A 70 -21.27 -2.25 5.18
CA SER A 70 -20.77 -1.66 6.43
C SER A 70 -19.25 -1.76 6.56
N LEU A 71 -18.62 -2.77 5.94
CA LEU A 71 -17.15 -2.92 5.93
C LEU A 71 -16.45 -1.72 5.28
N ILE A 72 -17.13 -1.04 4.36
CA ILE A 72 -16.61 0.13 3.66
C ILE A 72 -17.22 1.41 4.23
N LEU A 73 -18.55 1.50 4.27
CA LEU A 73 -19.25 2.75 4.56
C LEU A 73 -19.11 3.20 6.03
N ASP A 74 -19.01 2.24 6.96
CA ASP A 74 -18.83 2.53 8.39
C ASP A 74 -17.36 2.58 8.80
N SER A 75 -16.44 2.37 7.85
CA SER A 75 -15.01 2.40 8.12
C SER A 75 -14.58 3.80 8.56
N PRO A 76 -13.81 3.94 9.66
CA PRO A 76 -13.21 5.23 10.03
C PRO A 76 -12.28 5.80 8.95
N ALA A 77 -11.80 4.96 8.02
CA ALA A 77 -11.00 5.38 6.88
C ALA A 77 -11.84 5.97 5.74
N PHE A 78 -13.14 5.67 5.67
CA PHE A 78 -14.05 6.26 4.71
C PHE A 78 -14.31 7.73 5.04
N LYS A 79 -14.27 8.59 4.03
CA LYS A 79 -14.39 10.04 4.20
C LYS A 79 -15.56 10.55 3.40
N ASN A 80 -16.66 10.86 4.09
CA ASN A 80 -17.89 11.37 3.46
C ASN A 80 -17.65 12.64 2.61
N TYR A 81 -16.68 13.47 2.96
CA TYR A 81 -16.34 14.66 2.17
C TYR A 81 -15.66 14.35 0.81
N CYS A 82 -15.27 13.09 0.57
CA CYS A 82 -14.76 12.63 -0.72
C CYS A 82 -15.87 12.16 -1.68
N LEU A 83 -17.12 12.06 -1.22
CA LEU A 83 -18.25 11.65 -2.08
C LEU A 83 -18.43 12.61 -3.26
N GLY A 84 -18.56 12.06 -4.46
CA GLY A 84 -18.72 12.80 -5.71
C GLY A 84 -17.45 13.52 -6.19
N VAL A 85 -16.32 13.41 -5.48
CA VAL A 85 -15.06 14.01 -5.90
C VAL A 85 -14.50 13.22 -7.09
N LYS A 86 -14.16 13.95 -8.16
CA LYS A 86 -13.45 13.42 -9.32
C LYS A 86 -12.02 13.95 -9.36
N LEU A 87 -11.06 13.06 -9.14
CA LEU A 87 -9.64 13.39 -9.21
C LEU A 87 -9.15 13.39 -10.65
N LYS A 88 -8.16 14.25 -10.95
CA LYS A 88 -7.49 14.23 -12.24
C LYS A 88 -6.83 12.86 -12.45
N HIS A 89 -7.07 12.25 -13.61
CA HIS A 89 -6.57 10.92 -13.98
C HIS A 89 -7.08 9.75 -13.12
N ASN A 90 -8.11 9.96 -12.27
CA ASN A 90 -8.66 8.94 -11.36
C ASN A 90 -7.58 8.26 -10.48
N SER A 91 -6.57 9.03 -10.06
CA SER A 91 -5.46 8.56 -9.25
C SER A 91 -5.66 8.94 -7.78
N TRP A 92 -6.32 8.05 -7.04
CA TRP A 92 -6.52 8.15 -5.59
C TRP A 92 -5.27 7.74 -4.80
N ALA A 93 -4.65 6.63 -5.19
CA ALA A 93 -3.42 6.11 -4.61
C ALA A 93 -2.26 6.34 -5.59
N SER A 94 -1.81 7.59 -5.68
CA SER A 94 -0.70 8.00 -6.57
C SER A 94 0.64 7.37 -6.20
N ILE A 95 0.82 7.04 -4.91
CA ILE A 95 1.95 6.26 -4.40
C ILE A 95 1.37 5.11 -3.58
N CYS A 96 1.81 3.89 -3.86
CA CYS A 96 1.39 2.70 -3.15
C CYS A 96 2.62 1.88 -2.78
N GLY A 97 2.85 1.70 -1.48
CA GLY A 97 3.72 0.67 -0.96
C GLY A 97 2.95 -0.64 -0.87
N SER A 98 3.55 -1.75 -1.27
CA SER A 98 2.98 -3.08 -1.11
C SER A 98 4.01 -3.99 -0.48
N ASP A 99 3.67 -4.50 0.70
CA ASP A 99 4.50 -5.45 1.42
C ASP A 99 4.25 -6.86 0.89
N LEU A 100 5.33 -7.56 0.52
CA LEU A 100 5.28 -8.88 -0.09
C LEU A 100 6.08 -9.89 0.71
N ILE A 101 5.48 -11.05 0.90
CA ILE A 101 6.10 -12.19 1.59
C ILE A 101 6.30 -13.31 0.57
N LYS A 102 7.41 -14.05 0.69
CA LYS A 102 7.57 -15.32 -0.01
C LYS A 102 7.01 -16.43 0.87
N ASP A 103 6.13 -17.25 0.32
CA ASP A 103 5.62 -18.43 1.00
C ASP A 103 6.69 -19.53 1.16
N LYS A 104 6.30 -20.67 1.73
CA LYS A 104 7.17 -21.83 1.93
C LYS A 104 7.75 -22.41 0.64
N ASP A 105 7.09 -22.18 -0.50
CA ASP A 105 7.49 -22.66 -1.82
C ASP A 105 8.36 -21.61 -2.56
N GLY A 106 8.65 -20.48 -1.91
CA GLY A 106 9.48 -19.40 -2.43
C GLY A 106 8.74 -18.45 -3.38
N ILE A 107 7.40 -18.52 -3.43
CA ILE A 107 6.57 -17.72 -4.32
C ILE A 107 6.13 -16.46 -3.59
N PHE A 108 6.23 -15.31 -4.27
CA PHE A 108 5.68 -14.06 -3.74
C PHE A 108 4.16 -14.10 -3.72
N MET A 109 3.59 -13.81 -2.56
CA MET A 109 2.16 -13.60 -2.35
C MET A 109 1.85 -12.11 -2.55
N TYR A 110 0.90 -11.78 -3.45
CA TYR A 110 0.56 -10.42 -3.88
C TYR A 110 -0.95 -10.16 -3.93
#